data_AF-A0A736HEB5-F1
#
_entry.id   AF-A0A736HEB5-F1
#
_cell.length_a   1.000
_cell.length_b   1.000
_cell.length_c   1.000
_cell.angle_alpha   90.00
_cell.angle_beta   90.00
_cell.angle_gamma   90.00
#
_symmetry.space_group_name_H-M   'P 1'
#
loop_
_entity.id
_entity.type
_entity.pdbx_description
1 polymer ?
#
loop_
_entity_poly.entity_id
_entity_poly.type
_entity_poly.pdbx_seq_one_letter_code
_entity_poly.pdbx_strand_id
1 'polypeptide(L)'
;MPIYDKSPRPQEFAAVDLGSNSFHMVIARVVDGAMQIIGRLKQRVHLADGLGADNKLSEEAMERGLSCLSLFAERLQGFSPSSVCIVGTHTLRQAQNAADFLKRAEKVIPYPIEIISGNEEARLIFMGVEHTQPEKGRKLVIDIGGGSTELVIGENFEPSLVESRRMGCVSFAQLYFPGGVINKENFQRARMAAAQKLETLTWQYRIQGWNVAMGASGTIKAAHEVLLALGEKDGFITPERLDKLNSEVLKHRSFNALSLPGLSEERKAVFVPGLAILCGVFDALAIRELRLSDGALREGVLYEMEGRFRHQDVRSRTAKSLANQYNIDREQARRVLETTMQMYEQWQAQQPKLAHPQLEALLRWAAMLHEVGLNINHSGLHRHSAYILQHSDLPGFNQEQQMMMATLVRYHRKAIKLDDMPRFTLFKKKQYLPLIQLLRLGVLLNNQRQATTTPPTLRLTTDDSHWTLCFPHDWFSQNALVLLDLEKEQQYWEAVTGWRLNIEEESSPEIAA
;
A
#
# COMPACT_ATOMS: atom_id res chain seq x y z
N MET A 1 22.03 4.11 -41.75
CA MET A 1 22.11 5.46 -41.13
C MET A 1 21.78 5.31 -39.66
N PRO A 2 22.63 5.74 -38.72
CA PRO A 2 22.21 5.87 -37.33
C PRO A 2 21.12 6.95 -37.27
N ILE A 3 19.99 6.62 -36.66
CA ILE A 3 18.91 7.59 -36.43
C ILE A 3 19.38 8.50 -35.28
N TYR A 4 19.99 9.64 -35.64
CA TYR A 4 20.43 10.69 -34.69
C TYR A 4 19.29 11.67 -34.40
N ASP A 5 18.08 11.16 -34.17
CA ASP A 5 16.98 12.05 -33.81
C ASP A 5 16.99 12.32 -32.30
N LYS A 6 17.05 13.59 -31.92
CA LYS A 6 17.01 14.09 -30.54
C LYS A 6 15.57 14.13 -30.00
N SER A 7 14.71 13.22 -30.47
CA SER A 7 13.39 13.05 -29.87
C SER A 7 13.57 12.63 -28.40
N PRO A 8 12.89 13.29 -27.44
CA PRO A 8 13.03 12.95 -26.03
C PRO A 8 12.70 11.47 -25.84
N ARG A 9 13.61 10.72 -25.22
CA ARG A 9 13.37 9.29 -24.96
C ARG A 9 12.12 9.18 -24.08
N PRO A 10 11.12 8.37 -24.48
CA PRO A 10 9.94 8.14 -23.65
C PRO A 10 10.39 7.62 -22.29
N GLN A 11 9.79 8.15 -21.23
CA GLN A 11 10.13 7.77 -19.86
C GLN A 11 9.82 6.29 -19.65
N GLU A 12 10.81 5.57 -19.11
CA GLU A 12 10.68 4.15 -18.76
C GLU A 12 10.32 4.01 -17.28
N PHE A 13 9.47 3.04 -16.99
CA PHE A 13 8.96 2.71 -15.66
C PHE A 13 9.10 1.21 -15.40
N ALA A 14 9.30 0.86 -14.14
CA ALA A 14 9.32 -0.52 -13.71
C ALA A 14 8.45 -0.74 -12.47
N ALA A 15 7.61 -1.77 -12.52
CA ALA A 15 6.92 -2.29 -11.36
C ALA A 15 7.49 -3.66 -10.99
N VAL A 16 7.75 -3.85 -9.71
CA VAL A 16 8.27 -5.09 -9.13
C VAL A 16 7.33 -5.55 -8.03
N ASP A 17 6.89 -6.81 -8.06
CA ASP A 17 6.14 -7.42 -6.97
C ASP A 17 6.96 -8.52 -6.29
N LEU A 18 7.07 -8.42 -4.96
CA LEU A 18 7.74 -9.40 -4.11
C LEU A 18 6.70 -10.34 -3.50
N GLY A 19 6.22 -11.28 -4.32
CA GLY A 19 5.21 -12.26 -3.95
C GLY A 19 5.73 -13.44 -3.12
N SER A 20 4.80 -14.24 -2.60
CA SER A 20 5.09 -15.42 -1.77
C SER A 20 5.88 -16.52 -2.48
N ASN A 21 5.56 -16.78 -3.76
CA ASN A 21 6.15 -17.86 -4.54
C ASN A 21 7.23 -17.35 -5.52
N SER A 22 7.00 -16.20 -6.11
CA SER A 22 7.85 -15.64 -7.16
C SER A 22 7.91 -14.13 -7.03
N PHE A 23 9.05 -13.56 -7.42
CA PHE A 23 9.17 -12.13 -7.66
C PHE A 23 8.97 -11.89 -9.15
N HIS A 24 8.22 -10.85 -9.51
CA HIS A 24 8.09 -10.44 -10.91
C HIS A 24 8.50 -8.99 -11.07
N MET A 25 8.89 -8.68 -12.30
CA MET A 25 9.19 -7.34 -12.76
C MET A 25 8.59 -7.14 -14.14
N VAL A 26 8.02 -5.97 -14.36
CA VAL A 26 7.62 -5.51 -15.68
C VAL A 26 8.23 -4.14 -15.92
N ILE A 27 8.82 -3.97 -17.09
CA ILE A 27 9.39 -2.70 -17.55
C ILE A 27 8.54 -2.22 -18.72
N ALA A 28 8.16 -0.95 -18.69
CA ALA A 28 7.29 -0.32 -19.66
C ALA A 28 7.75 1.11 -19.98
N ARG A 29 7.19 1.67 -21.03
CA ARG A 29 7.31 3.09 -21.38
C ARG A 29 5.99 3.61 -21.92
N VAL A 30 5.81 4.93 -21.88
CA VAL A 30 4.66 5.59 -22.50
C VAL A 30 5.07 6.19 -23.84
N VAL A 31 4.42 5.79 -24.92
CA VAL A 31 4.63 6.33 -26.27
C VAL A 31 3.28 6.82 -26.78
N ASP A 32 3.18 8.11 -27.13
CA ASP A 32 1.95 8.76 -27.59
C ASP A 32 0.72 8.50 -26.68
N GLY A 33 0.96 8.47 -25.36
CA GLY A 33 -0.08 8.24 -24.36
C GLY A 33 -0.46 6.77 -24.13
N ALA A 34 0.08 5.84 -24.92
CA ALA A 34 -0.14 4.40 -24.79
C ALA A 34 1.00 3.71 -24.01
N MET A 35 0.63 2.76 -23.15
CA MET A 35 1.58 1.94 -22.40
C MET A 35 2.17 0.85 -23.30
N GLN A 36 3.49 0.83 -23.44
CA GLN A 36 4.21 -0.21 -24.17
C GLN A 36 5.10 -1.00 -23.21
N ILE A 37 4.83 -2.30 -23.09
CA ILE A 37 5.68 -3.22 -22.30
C ILE A 37 7.00 -3.48 -23.05
N ILE A 38 8.12 -3.20 -22.39
CA ILE A 38 9.48 -3.44 -22.89
C ILE A 38 9.94 -4.86 -22.54
N GLY A 39 9.64 -5.32 -21.32
CA GLY A 39 10.10 -6.61 -20.86
C GLY A 39 9.39 -7.08 -19.60
N ARG A 40 9.39 -8.40 -19.40
CA ARG A 40 8.89 -9.07 -18.21
C ARG A 40 9.95 -10.02 -17.68
N LEU A 41 10.17 -10.00 -16.38
CA LEU A 41 11.01 -10.97 -15.69
C LEU A 41 10.18 -11.63 -14.59
N LYS A 42 10.44 -12.92 -14.39
CA LYS A 42 9.85 -13.72 -13.33
C LYS A 42 10.93 -14.61 -12.76
N GLN A 43 11.15 -14.54 -11.46
CA GLN A 43 12.07 -15.41 -10.76
C GLN A 43 11.36 -16.09 -9.60
N ARG A 44 11.56 -17.41 -9.48
CA ARG A 44 11.03 -18.18 -8.35
C ARG A 44 11.95 -18.00 -7.16
N VAL A 45 11.39 -17.53 -6.06
CA VAL A 45 12.12 -17.23 -4.83
C VAL A 45 11.65 -18.13 -3.69
N HIS A 46 10.38 -18.55 -3.72
CA HIS A 46 9.79 -19.38 -2.66
C HIS A 46 10.01 -18.74 -1.28
N LEU A 47 9.68 -17.44 -1.18
CA LEU A 47 9.91 -16.68 0.06
C LEU A 47 9.02 -17.19 1.19
N ALA A 48 7.79 -17.58 0.88
CA ALA A 48 6.84 -18.13 1.85
C ALA A 48 7.28 -19.49 2.44
N ASP A 49 8.09 -20.28 1.73
CA ASP A 49 8.57 -21.56 2.24
C ASP A 49 9.52 -21.39 3.43
N GLY A 50 10.15 -20.21 3.54
CA GLY A 50 10.98 -19.86 4.70
C GLY A 50 10.21 -19.30 5.88
N LEU A 51 8.89 -19.11 5.79
CA LEU A 51 8.10 -18.56 6.89
C LEU A 51 7.79 -19.65 7.92
N GLY A 52 8.51 -19.64 9.04
CA GLY A 52 8.35 -20.60 10.13
C GLY A 52 7.06 -20.42 10.93
N ALA A 53 6.83 -21.31 11.90
CA ALA A 53 5.67 -21.25 12.80
C ALA A 53 5.63 -19.98 13.67
N ASP A 54 6.78 -19.35 13.92
CA ASP A 54 6.90 -18.06 14.60
C ASP A 54 6.74 -16.86 13.67
N ASN A 55 6.35 -17.10 12.41
CA ASN A 55 6.27 -16.12 11.33
C ASN A 55 7.58 -15.36 11.10
N LYS A 56 8.73 -16.01 11.26
CA LYS A 56 10.01 -15.45 10.81
C LYS A 56 10.47 -16.10 9.52
N LEU A 57 11.03 -15.28 8.63
CA LEU A 57 11.73 -15.74 7.44
C LEU A 57 13.06 -16.40 7.84
N SER A 58 13.30 -17.60 7.31
CA SER A 58 14.59 -18.28 7.40
C SER A 58 15.68 -17.53 6.63
N GLU A 59 16.93 -17.69 7.06
CA GLU A 59 18.10 -17.11 6.37
C GLU A 59 18.17 -17.55 4.90
N GLU A 60 17.93 -18.83 4.62
CA GLU A 60 17.94 -19.36 3.25
C GLU A 60 16.91 -18.66 2.34
N ALA A 61 15.71 -18.38 2.85
CA ALA A 61 14.69 -17.69 2.06
C ALA A 61 15.04 -16.21 1.85
N MET A 62 15.61 -15.55 2.87
CA MET A 62 16.11 -14.19 2.74
C MET A 62 17.25 -14.11 1.72
N GLU A 63 18.21 -15.04 1.73
CA GLU A 63 19.31 -15.10 0.77
C GLU A 63 18.81 -15.28 -0.66
N ARG A 64 17.89 -16.21 -0.91
CA ARG A 64 17.26 -16.37 -2.25
C ARG A 64 16.58 -15.07 -2.71
N GLY A 65 15.86 -14.41 -1.81
CA GLY A 65 15.21 -13.13 -2.10
C GLY A 65 16.22 -12.04 -2.44
N LEU A 66 17.29 -11.90 -1.67
CA LEU A 66 18.34 -10.91 -1.88
C LEU A 66 19.10 -11.16 -3.19
N SER A 67 19.45 -12.42 -3.50
CA SER A 67 20.08 -12.77 -4.78
C SER A 67 19.20 -12.40 -5.97
N CYS A 68 17.88 -12.62 -5.87
CA CYS A 68 16.94 -12.18 -6.91
C CYS A 68 16.88 -10.65 -7.03
N LEU A 69 16.88 -9.92 -5.90
CA LEU A 69 16.87 -8.47 -5.90
C LEU A 69 18.14 -7.88 -6.52
N SER A 70 19.32 -8.51 -6.34
CA SER A 70 20.56 -8.11 -7.02
C SER A 70 20.42 -8.20 -8.55
N LEU A 71 19.86 -9.31 -9.07
CA LEU A 71 19.61 -9.47 -10.51
C LEU A 71 18.61 -8.42 -11.04
N PHE A 72 17.60 -8.10 -10.23
CA PHE A 72 16.63 -7.05 -10.56
C PHE A 72 17.28 -5.67 -10.58
N ALA A 73 18.18 -5.38 -9.64
CA ALA A 73 18.93 -4.12 -9.59
C ALA A 73 19.82 -3.95 -10.83
N GLU A 74 20.50 -5.01 -11.28
CA GLU A 74 21.25 -5.01 -12.55
C GLU A 74 20.36 -4.68 -13.74
N ARG A 75 19.17 -5.28 -13.80
CA ARG A 75 18.21 -5.03 -14.89
C ARG A 75 17.67 -3.59 -14.90
N LEU A 76 17.56 -2.99 -13.72
CA LEU A 76 17.07 -1.63 -13.48
C LEU A 76 18.17 -0.57 -13.45
N GLN A 77 19.41 -0.92 -13.81
CA GLN A 77 20.50 0.05 -13.85
C GLN A 77 20.12 1.27 -14.71
N GLY A 78 20.27 2.47 -14.13
CA GLY A 78 19.95 3.74 -14.79
C GLY A 78 18.52 4.23 -14.57
N PHE A 79 17.64 3.44 -13.94
CA PHE A 79 16.31 3.92 -13.57
C PHE A 79 16.39 4.86 -12.36
N SER A 80 15.67 5.98 -12.45
CA SER A 80 15.47 6.89 -11.31
C SER A 80 14.57 6.26 -10.24
N PRO A 81 14.71 6.63 -8.95
CA PRO A 81 13.81 6.14 -7.91
C PRO A 81 12.33 6.43 -8.17
N SER A 82 11.99 7.55 -8.82
CA SER A 82 10.61 7.86 -9.23
C SER A 82 10.09 6.93 -10.34
N SER A 83 10.97 6.30 -11.11
CA SER A 83 10.62 5.40 -12.21
C SER A 83 10.47 3.95 -11.77
N VAL A 84 10.69 3.61 -10.50
CA VAL A 84 10.61 2.22 -10.00
C VAL A 84 9.70 2.16 -8.77
N CYS A 85 8.75 1.24 -8.78
CA CYS A 85 7.98 0.89 -7.58
C CYS A 85 8.16 -0.59 -7.29
N ILE A 86 8.57 -0.91 -6.06
CA ILE A 86 8.70 -2.28 -5.58
C ILE A 86 7.70 -2.50 -4.46
N VAL A 87 6.77 -3.43 -4.64
CA VAL A 87 5.74 -3.74 -3.64
C VAL A 87 5.98 -5.10 -2.99
N GLY A 88 5.82 -5.18 -1.68
CA GLY A 88 5.85 -6.41 -0.90
C GLY A 88 4.45 -6.84 -0.48
N THR A 89 4.10 -8.12 -0.68
CA THR A 89 2.75 -8.62 -0.41
C THR A 89 2.70 -9.58 0.79
N HIS A 90 1.86 -10.63 0.73
CA HIS A 90 1.50 -11.48 1.87
C HIS A 90 2.67 -11.90 2.75
N THR A 91 3.74 -12.44 2.17
CA THR A 91 4.87 -12.98 2.96
C THR A 91 5.57 -11.90 3.77
N LEU A 92 5.84 -10.73 3.17
CA LEU A 92 6.45 -9.62 3.88
C LEU A 92 5.48 -8.96 4.87
N ARG A 93 4.16 -9.01 4.63
CA ARG A 93 3.16 -8.61 5.63
C ARG A 93 3.14 -9.51 6.86
N GLN A 94 3.41 -10.81 6.72
CA GLN A 94 3.36 -11.77 7.83
C GLN A 94 4.68 -11.88 8.59
N ALA A 95 5.82 -11.65 7.91
CA ALA A 95 7.14 -11.85 8.50
C ALA A 95 7.43 -10.87 9.66
N GLN A 96 7.60 -11.38 10.88
CA GLN A 96 7.96 -10.57 12.05
C GLN A 96 9.35 -9.92 11.91
N ASN A 97 10.24 -10.56 11.15
CA ASN A 97 11.57 -10.06 10.81
C ASN A 97 11.64 -9.40 9.41
N ALA A 98 10.50 -8.95 8.84
CA ALA A 98 10.50 -8.25 7.55
C ALA A 98 11.47 -7.07 7.52
N ALA A 99 11.54 -6.28 8.61
CA ALA A 99 12.46 -5.15 8.71
C ALA A 99 13.94 -5.52 8.54
N ASP A 100 14.35 -6.73 8.94
CA ASP A 100 15.71 -7.22 8.73
C ASP A 100 15.97 -7.53 7.26
N PHE A 101 15.03 -8.23 6.61
CA PHE A 101 15.07 -8.48 5.17
C PHE A 101 15.13 -7.16 4.37
N LEU A 102 14.28 -6.18 4.71
CA LEU A 102 14.26 -4.86 4.05
C LEU A 102 15.59 -4.12 4.21
N LYS A 103 16.16 -4.11 5.42
CA LYS A 103 17.47 -3.49 5.68
C LYS A 103 18.61 -4.16 4.91
N ARG A 104 18.54 -5.47 4.69
CA ARG A 104 19.50 -6.20 3.84
C ARG A 104 19.27 -5.91 2.36
N ALA A 105 18.01 -5.78 1.94
CA ALA A 105 17.63 -5.46 0.56
C ALA A 105 18.17 -4.10 0.11
N GLU A 106 18.19 -3.09 1.00
CA GLU A 106 18.78 -1.77 0.72
C GLU A 106 20.24 -1.83 0.22
N LYS A 107 20.99 -2.89 0.54
CA LYS A 107 22.38 -3.07 0.11
C LYS A 107 22.50 -3.63 -1.31
N VAL A 108 21.46 -4.25 -1.84
CA VAL A 108 21.48 -4.95 -3.13
C VAL A 108 20.59 -4.31 -4.18
N ILE A 109 19.57 -3.55 -3.78
CA ILE A 109 18.69 -2.80 -4.68
C ILE A 109 18.47 -1.39 -4.14
N PRO A 110 18.69 -0.33 -4.94
CA PRO A 110 18.65 1.05 -4.45
C PRO A 110 17.24 1.64 -4.35
N TYR A 111 16.20 0.84 -4.61
CA TYR A 111 14.81 1.26 -4.62
C TYR A 111 14.11 0.76 -3.35
N PRO A 112 13.32 1.60 -2.68
CA PRO A 112 12.59 1.20 -1.48
C PRO A 112 11.56 0.12 -1.81
N ILE A 113 11.40 -0.83 -0.88
CA ILE A 113 10.34 -1.85 -0.94
C ILE A 113 9.16 -1.37 -0.09
N GLU A 114 8.00 -1.25 -0.71
CA GLU A 114 6.76 -0.78 -0.10
C GLU A 114 5.85 -1.96 0.24
N ILE A 115 5.72 -2.31 1.52
CA ILE A 115 4.74 -3.34 1.93
C ILE A 115 3.33 -2.74 1.82
N ILE A 116 2.47 -3.41 1.04
CA ILE A 116 1.08 -2.99 0.82
C ILE A 116 0.10 -3.91 1.56
N SER A 117 -1.06 -3.39 1.96
CA SER A 117 -2.13 -4.18 2.59
C SER A 117 -2.73 -5.19 1.59
N GLY A 118 -3.46 -6.18 2.09
CA GLY A 118 -4.17 -7.12 1.22
C GLY A 118 -5.26 -6.43 0.38
N ASN A 119 -5.94 -5.43 0.95
CA ASN A 119 -6.97 -4.68 0.23
C ASN A 119 -6.36 -3.76 -0.84
N GLU A 120 -5.19 -3.17 -0.58
CA GLU A 120 -4.47 -2.39 -1.59
C GLU A 120 -3.92 -3.27 -2.72
N GLU A 121 -3.42 -4.47 -2.39
CA GLU A 121 -3.04 -5.49 -3.38
C GLU A 121 -4.24 -5.89 -4.26
N ALA A 122 -5.40 -6.18 -3.66
CA ALA A 122 -6.63 -6.50 -4.38
C ALA A 122 -7.05 -5.36 -5.31
N ARG A 123 -7.01 -4.11 -4.82
CA ARG A 123 -7.33 -2.92 -5.62
C ARG A 123 -6.41 -2.78 -6.83
N LEU A 124 -5.09 -2.91 -6.63
CA LEU A 124 -4.12 -2.81 -7.71
C LEU A 124 -4.29 -3.95 -8.72
N ILE A 125 -4.57 -5.18 -8.28
CA ILE A 125 -4.89 -6.30 -9.17
C ILE A 125 -6.10 -5.96 -10.03
N PHE A 126 -7.20 -5.46 -9.44
CA PHE A 126 -8.38 -5.03 -10.18
C PHE A 126 -8.03 -3.96 -11.23
N MET A 127 -7.25 -2.94 -10.85
CA MET A 127 -6.79 -1.91 -11.80
C MET A 127 -5.97 -2.51 -12.95
N GLY A 128 -5.07 -3.45 -12.65
CA GLY A 128 -4.28 -4.15 -13.67
C GLY A 128 -5.14 -4.95 -14.64
N VAL A 129 -6.19 -5.61 -14.14
CA VAL A 129 -7.18 -6.29 -14.98
C VAL A 129 -7.97 -5.31 -15.84
N GLU A 130 -8.53 -4.25 -15.25
CA GLU A 130 -9.32 -3.23 -15.97
C GLU A 130 -8.53 -2.57 -17.12
N HIS A 131 -7.24 -2.28 -16.90
CA HIS A 131 -6.42 -1.67 -17.94
C HIS A 131 -5.93 -2.65 -19.02
N THR A 132 -5.87 -3.94 -18.71
CA THR A 132 -5.39 -4.96 -19.66
C THR A 132 -6.54 -5.60 -20.45
N GLN A 133 -7.74 -5.63 -19.85
CA GLN A 133 -8.92 -6.27 -20.41
C GLN A 133 -9.95 -5.21 -20.80
N PRO A 134 -10.08 -4.86 -22.09
CA PRO A 134 -10.96 -3.78 -22.56
C PRO A 134 -12.45 -4.17 -22.55
N GLU A 135 -12.84 -5.23 -21.84
CA GLU A 135 -14.22 -5.66 -21.72
C GLU A 135 -15.03 -4.62 -20.93
N LYS A 136 -16.26 -4.34 -21.39
CA LYS A 136 -17.18 -3.43 -20.70
C LYS A 136 -17.99 -4.15 -19.63
N GLY A 137 -18.53 -3.37 -18.70
CA GLY A 137 -19.41 -3.84 -17.63
C GLY A 137 -18.66 -4.24 -16.37
N ARG A 138 -19.45 -4.61 -15.36
CA ARG A 138 -19.00 -4.93 -14.02
C ARG A 138 -18.23 -6.24 -14.00
N LYS A 139 -17.06 -6.23 -13.38
CA LYS A 139 -16.17 -7.40 -13.30
C LYS A 139 -16.06 -7.90 -11.88
N LEU A 140 -16.11 -9.22 -11.73
CA LEU A 140 -15.55 -9.92 -10.58
C LEU A 140 -14.12 -10.31 -10.94
N VAL A 141 -13.14 -9.87 -10.16
CA VAL A 141 -11.73 -10.22 -10.32
C VAL A 141 -11.31 -11.13 -9.17
N ILE A 142 -10.72 -12.27 -9.51
CA ILE A 142 -10.19 -13.25 -8.54
C ILE A 142 -8.70 -13.46 -8.82
N ASP A 143 -7.87 -13.32 -7.80
CA ASP A 143 -6.45 -13.69 -7.87
C ASP A 143 -6.11 -14.68 -6.76
N ILE A 144 -5.56 -15.83 -7.11
CA ILE A 144 -5.12 -16.85 -6.15
C ILE A 144 -3.60 -16.89 -6.15
N GLY A 145 -3.04 -16.15 -5.19
CA GLY A 145 -1.61 -16.08 -4.93
C GLY A 145 -1.06 -17.25 -4.11
N GLY A 146 0.20 -17.11 -3.70
CA GLY A 146 0.89 -18.11 -2.87
C GLY A 146 0.43 -18.11 -1.41
N GLY A 147 0.15 -16.93 -0.84
CA GLY A 147 -0.22 -16.78 0.58
C GLY A 147 -1.60 -16.15 0.81
N SER A 148 -2.10 -15.35 -0.12
CA SER A 148 -3.44 -14.76 -0.08
C SER A 148 -4.21 -14.96 -1.39
N THR A 149 -5.52 -14.70 -1.31
CA THR A 149 -6.45 -14.68 -2.42
C THR A 149 -7.24 -13.38 -2.35
N GLU A 150 -7.28 -12.65 -3.46
CA GLU A 150 -7.93 -11.37 -3.60
C GLU A 150 -9.22 -11.51 -4.43
N LEU A 151 -10.29 -10.85 -4.00
CA LEU A 151 -11.59 -10.86 -4.65
C LEU A 151 -12.11 -9.43 -4.75
N VAL A 152 -12.35 -8.93 -5.96
CA VAL A 152 -12.82 -7.56 -6.19
C VAL A 152 -14.03 -7.57 -7.11
N ILE A 153 -15.07 -6.81 -6.77
CA ILE A 153 -16.10 -6.41 -7.74
C ILE A 153 -15.93 -4.93 -8.01
N GLY A 154 -15.88 -4.55 -9.28
CA GLY A 154 -15.79 -3.14 -9.70
C GLY A 154 -16.18 -2.93 -11.16
N GLU A 155 -16.25 -1.68 -11.55
CA GLU A 155 -16.64 -1.28 -12.90
C GLU A 155 -15.99 0.06 -13.26
N ASN A 156 -15.53 0.21 -14.51
CA ASN A 156 -14.95 1.44 -15.05
C ASN A 156 -13.82 1.99 -14.16
N PHE A 157 -12.85 1.15 -13.80
CA PHE A 157 -11.72 1.51 -12.93
C PHE A 157 -12.09 1.91 -11.49
N GLU A 158 -13.35 1.73 -11.07
CA GLU A 158 -13.80 1.96 -9.71
C GLU A 158 -14.15 0.64 -8.99
N PRO A 159 -13.35 0.23 -7.99
CA PRO A 159 -13.70 -0.88 -7.12
C PRO A 159 -14.95 -0.56 -6.29
N SER A 160 -15.87 -1.51 -6.18
CA SER A 160 -17.07 -1.43 -5.34
C SER A 160 -16.95 -2.30 -4.08
N LEU A 161 -16.47 -3.53 -4.22
CA LEU A 161 -16.19 -4.45 -3.11
C LEU A 161 -14.76 -4.95 -3.26
N VAL A 162 -13.97 -4.86 -2.19
CA VAL A 162 -12.53 -5.20 -2.21
C VAL A 162 -12.22 -6.04 -0.99
N GLU A 163 -11.77 -7.27 -1.22
CA GLU A 163 -11.49 -8.21 -0.15
C GLU A 163 -10.20 -8.99 -0.43
N SER A 164 -9.41 -9.21 0.62
CA SER A 164 -8.29 -10.16 0.60
C SER A 164 -8.43 -11.17 1.73
N ARG A 165 -8.15 -12.44 1.45
CA ARG A 165 -8.22 -13.55 2.41
C ARG A 165 -6.87 -14.25 2.50
N ARG A 166 -6.48 -14.61 3.73
CA ARG A 166 -5.27 -15.40 4.01
C ARG A 166 -5.51 -16.86 3.65
N MET A 167 -5.47 -17.15 2.36
CA MET A 167 -5.47 -18.49 1.76
C MET A 167 -4.75 -18.40 0.42
N GLY A 168 -3.74 -19.23 0.23
CA GLY A 168 -3.00 -19.27 -1.03
C GLY A 168 -2.43 -20.66 -1.26
N CYS A 169 -1.95 -20.92 -2.47
CA CYS A 169 -1.57 -22.28 -2.86
C CYS A 169 -0.38 -22.84 -2.06
N VAL A 170 0.54 -21.99 -1.57
CA VAL A 170 1.67 -22.43 -0.74
C VAL A 170 1.21 -22.71 0.69
N SER A 171 0.45 -21.80 1.30
CA SER A 171 -0.04 -22.00 2.67
C SER A 171 -1.01 -23.19 2.77
N PHE A 172 -1.87 -23.39 1.77
CA PHE A 172 -2.78 -24.53 1.74
C PHE A 172 -2.06 -25.86 1.44
N ALA A 173 -0.94 -25.85 0.72
CA ALA A 173 -0.11 -27.04 0.55
C ALA A 173 0.34 -27.58 1.91
N GLN A 174 0.89 -26.70 2.75
CA GLN A 174 1.40 -27.06 4.07
C GLN A 174 0.29 -27.50 5.03
N LEU A 175 -0.86 -26.81 5.02
CA LEU A 175 -1.96 -27.05 5.95
C LEU A 175 -2.79 -28.30 5.63
N TYR A 176 -3.10 -28.54 4.36
CA TYR A 176 -4.08 -29.55 3.96
C TYR A 176 -3.48 -30.74 3.19
N PHE A 177 -2.26 -30.61 2.69
CA PHE A 177 -1.58 -31.66 1.91
C PHE A 177 -0.19 -31.97 2.50
N PRO A 178 -0.12 -32.41 3.77
CA PRO A 178 1.16 -32.71 4.41
C PRO A 178 1.94 -33.76 3.61
N GLY A 179 3.23 -33.49 3.38
CA GLY A 179 4.10 -34.33 2.54
C GLY A 179 3.71 -34.36 1.06
N GLY A 180 2.86 -33.43 0.61
CA GLY A 180 2.36 -33.39 -0.76
C GLY A 180 1.41 -34.54 -1.12
N VAL A 181 0.76 -35.17 -0.12
CA VAL A 181 -0.13 -36.30 -0.31
C VAL A 181 -1.49 -35.85 -0.89
N ILE A 182 -1.86 -36.43 -2.02
CA ILE A 182 -3.14 -36.18 -2.70
C ILE A 182 -4.12 -37.32 -2.35
N ASN A 183 -5.25 -36.97 -1.78
CA ASN A 183 -6.42 -37.84 -1.61
C ASN A 183 -7.70 -36.98 -1.53
N LYS A 184 -8.86 -37.64 -1.56
CA LYS A 184 -10.16 -36.99 -1.60
C LYS A 184 -10.41 -36.15 -0.34
N GLU A 185 -10.01 -36.67 0.82
CA GLU A 185 -10.24 -36.06 2.13
C GLU A 185 -9.44 -34.76 2.28
N ASN A 186 -8.16 -34.76 1.90
CA ASN A 186 -7.29 -33.58 1.89
C ASN A 186 -7.85 -32.49 0.95
N PHE A 187 -8.23 -32.89 -0.27
CA PHE A 187 -8.80 -31.95 -1.24
C PHE A 187 -10.11 -31.34 -0.76
N GLN A 188 -11.03 -32.15 -0.23
CA GLN A 188 -12.30 -31.68 0.30
C GLN A 188 -12.12 -30.73 1.49
N ARG A 189 -11.22 -31.05 2.42
CA ARG A 189 -10.89 -30.15 3.55
C ARG A 189 -10.36 -28.80 3.06
N ALA A 190 -9.46 -28.79 2.08
CA ALA A 190 -8.94 -27.56 1.49
C ALA A 190 -10.04 -26.73 0.78
N ARG A 191 -10.89 -27.38 -0.03
CA ARG A 191 -12.02 -26.75 -0.72
C ARG A 191 -13.01 -26.12 0.25
N MET A 192 -13.40 -26.86 1.29
CA MET A 192 -14.29 -26.37 2.35
C MET A 192 -13.67 -25.21 3.14
N ALA A 193 -12.39 -25.30 3.48
CA ALA A 193 -11.70 -24.23 4.19
C ALA A 193 -11.60 -22.94 3.37
N ALA A 194 -11.44 -23.04 2.05
CA ALA A 194 -11.50 -21.88 1.16
C ALA A 194 -12.91 -21.27 1.16
N ALA A 195 -13.96 -22.07 1.01
CA ALA A 195 -15.34 -21.60 1.06
C ALA A 195 -15.68 -20.94 2.43
N GLN A 196 -15.23 -21.53 3.53
CA GLN A 196 -15.42 -20.99 4.89
C GLN A 196 -14.81 -19.59 5.04
N LYS A 197 -13.63 -19.34 4.45
CA LYS A 197 -13.00 -18.01 4.50
C LYS A 197 -13.77 -16.93 3.72
N LEU A 198 -14.69 -17.33 2.85
CA LEU A 198 -15.52 -16.44 2.03
C LEU A 198 -16.93 -16.26 2.60
N GLU A 199 -17.31 -16.99 3.65
CA GLU A 199 -18.67 -17.04 4.20
C GLU A 199 -19.28 -15.65 4.41
N THR A 200 -18.52 -14.74 5.03
CA THR A 200 -18.97 -13.39 5.37
C THR A 200 -19.17 -12.45 4.18
N LEU A 201 -18.58 -12.76 3.01
CA LEU A 201 -18.68 -11.91 1.81
C LEU A 201 -19.62 -12.48 0.72
N THR A 202 -20.02 -13.75 0.83
CA THR A 202 -20.74 -14.47 -0.24
C THR A 202 -22.03 -13.77 -0.66
N TRP A 203 -22.89 -13.43 0.31
CA TRP A 203 -24.17 -12.77 0.05
C TRP A 203 -23.98 -11.41 -0.62
N GLN A 204 -23.07 -10.58 -0.07
CA GLN A 204 -22.80 -9.25 -0.58
C GLN A 204 -22.28 -9.28 -2.02
N TYR A 205 -21.34 -10.18 -2.33
CA TYR A 205 -20.77 -10.33 -3.67
C TYR A 205 -21.81 -10.83 -4.67
N ARG A 206 -22.62 -11.82 -4.29
CA ARG A 206 -23.65 -12.39 -5.17
C ARG A 206 -24.79 -11.41 -5.48
N ILE A 207 -25.20 -10.59 -4.50
CA ILE A 207 -26.19 -9.53 -4.70
C ILE A 207 -25.64 -8.39 -5.53
N GLN A 208 -24.38 -7.99 -5.30
CA GLN A 208 -23.72 -7.00 -6.15
C GLN A 208 -23.61 -7.48 -7.60
N GLY A 209 -23.30 -8.76 -7.79
CA GLY A 209 -23.23 -9.41 -9.09
C GLY A 209 -22.12 -8.88 -9.99
N TRP A 210 -21.98 -9.49 -11.16
CA TRP A 210 -21.01 -9.13 -12.18
C TRP A 210 -21.54 -9.52 -13.57
N ASN A 211 -21.05 -8.85 -14.60
CA ASN A 211 -21.29 -9.23 -15.99
C ASN A 211 -20.27 -10.27 -16.46
N VAL A 212 -19.02 -10.15 -16.01
CA VAL A 212 -17.93 -11.08 -16.33
C VAL A 212 -17.10 -11.37 -15.09
N ALA A 213 -16.63 -12.61 -14.94
CA ALA A 213 -15.63 -12.96 -13.94
C ALA A 213 -14.27 -13.19 -14.64
N MET A 214 -13.25 -12.52 -14.13
CA MET A 214 -11.87 -12.57 -14.58
C MET A 214 -10.99 -13.14 -13.48
N GLY A 215 -10.05 -13.98 -13.86
CA GLY A 215 -9.14 -14.65 -12.96
C GLY A 215 -7.68 -14.36 -13.32
N ALA A 216 -6.87 -14.03 -12.33
CA ALA A 216 -5.47 -13.66 -12.51
C ALA A 216 -4.51 -14.66 -11.85
N SER A 217 -3.22 -14.48 -12.11
CA SER A 217 -2.10 -15.22 -11.50
C SER A 217 -2.01 -16.72 -11.83
N GLY A 218 -0.96 -17.35 -11.31
CA GLY A 218 -0.47 -18.65 -11.79
C GLY A 218 -1.40 -19.84 -11.57
N THR A 219 -2.28 -19.79 -10.57
CA THR A 219 -3.24 -20.88 -10.28
C THR A 219 -4.31 -20.99 -11.33
N ILE A 220 -4.96 -19.87 -11.63
CA ILE A 220 -6.01 -19.81 -12.64
C ILE A 220 -5.42 -20.03 -14.04
N LYS A 221 -4.24 -19.46 -14.32
CA LYS A 221 -3.50 -19.73 -15.56
C LYS A 221 -3.21 -21.22 -15.76
N ALA A 222 -2.69 -21.91 -14.75
CA ALA A 222 -2.41 -23.34 -14.85
C ALA A 222 -3.68 -24.17 -15.03
N ALA A 223 -4.78 -23.82 -14.34
CA ALA A 223 -6.05 -24.52 -14.52
C ALA A 223 -6.58 -24.38 -15.96
N HIS A 224 -6.50 -23.17 -16.51
CA HIS A 224 -6.83 -22.88 -17.91
C HIS A 224 -5.95 -23.68 -18.89
N GLU A 225 -4.63 -23.66 -18.73
CA GLU A 225 -3.68 -24.39 -19.60
C GLU A 225 -3.92 -25.90 -19.58
N VAL A 226 -4.17 -26.49 -18.40
CA VAL A 226 -4.49 -27.91 -18.27
C VAL A 226 -5.83 -28.25 -18.92
N LEU A 227 -6.86 -27.40 -18.79
CA LEU A 227 -8.14 -27.63 -19.46
C LEU A 227 -8.01 -27.64 -20.99
N LEU A 228 -7.26 -26.68 -21.55
CA LEU A 228 -6.96 -26.66 -22.99
C LEU A 228 -6.21 -27.92 -23.42
N ALA A 229 -5.21 -28.36 -22.63
CA ALA A 229 -4.44 -29.56 -22.92
C ALA A 229 -5.26 -30.86 -22.79
N LEU A 230 -6.34 -30.84 -21.98
CA LEU A 230 -7.33 -31.91 -21.88
C LEU A 230 -8.46 -31.83 -22.94
N GLY A 231 -8.35 -30.91 -23.90
CA GLY A 231 -9.20 -30.83 -25.08
C GLY A 231 -10.39 -29.86 -24.99
N GLU A 232 -10.48 -29.03 -23.95
CA GLU A 232 -11.48 -27.95 -23.92
C GLU A 232 -11.13 -26.86 -24.95
N LYS A 233 -12.12 -26.33 -25.68
CA LYS A 233 -11.88 -25.49 -26.87
C LYS A 233 -11.91 -23.98 -26.64
N ASP A 234 -12.64 -23.51 -25.63
CA ASP A 234 -12.96 -22.08 -25.44
C ASP A 234 -12.14 -21.41 -24.32
N GLY A 235 -11.42 -22.19 -23.51
CA GLY A 235 -10.59 -21.67 -22.43
C GLY A 235 -11.36 -21.18 -21.19
N PHE A 236 -12.68 -21.32 -21.13
CA PHE A 236 -13.45 -20.94 -19.94
C PHE A 236 -13.29 -21.94 -18.81
N ILE A 237 -13.22 -21.44 -17.58
CA ILE A 237 -13.28 -22.28 -16.38
C ILE A 237 -14.72 -22.25 -15.85
N THR A 238 -15.34 -23.43 -15.74
CA THR A 238 -16.72 -23.62 -15.26
C THR A 238 -16.72 -24.63 -14.09
N PRO A 239 -17.80 -24.71 -13.29
CA PRO A 239 -17.92 -25.70 -12.22
C PRO A 239 -17.64 -27.15 -12.70
N GLU A 240 -18.21 -27.53 -13.83
CA GLU A 240 -18.09 -28.89 -14.39
C GLU A 240 -16.64 -29.19 -14.82
N ARG A 241 -15.96 -28.19 -15.37
CA ARG A 241 -14.55 -28.29 -15.77
C ARG A 241 -13.61 -28.35 -14.57
N LEU A 242 -13.94 -27.67 -13.48
CA LEU A 242 -13.21 -27.82 -12.21
C LEU A 242 -13.37 -29.21 -11.61
N ASP A 243 -14.57 -29.80 -11.67
CA ASP A 243 -14.78 -31.18 -11.22
C ASP A 243 -14.04 -32.20 -12.13
N LYS A 244 -13.92 -31.94 -13.44
CA LYS A 244 -13.06 -32.70 -14.36
C LYS A 244 -11.59 -32.60 -13.92
N LEU A 245 -11.06 -31.40 -13.66
CA LEU A 245 -9.69 -31.21 -13.17
C LEU A 245 -9.45 -31.93 -11.85
N ASN A 246 -10.39 -31.83 -10.90
CA ASN A 246 -10.30 -32.52 -9.63
C ASN A 246 -10.26 -34.05 -9.82
N SER A 247 -11.08 -34.58 -10.73
CA SER A 247 -11.08 -36.02 -11.06
C SER A 247 -9.74 -36.48 -11.64
N GLU A 248 -9.10 -35.68 -12.49
CA GLU A 248 -7.76 -35.97 -13.00
C GLU A 248 -6.67 -35.88 -11.91
N VAL A 249 -6.75 -34.89 -11.03
CA VAL A 249 -5.83 -34.75 -9.88
C VAL A 249 -5.90 -35.96 -8.97
N LEU A 250 -7.10 -36.46 -8.64
CA LEU A 250 -7.31 -37.57 -7.73
C LEU A 250 -6.84 -38.93 -8.27
N LYS A 251 -6.44 -39.03 -9.55
CA LYS A 251 -5.75 -40.21 -10.09
C LYS A 251 -4.32 -40.36 -9.58
N HIS A 252 -3.75 -39.31 -9.00
CA HIS A 252 -2.38 -39.25 -8.53
C HIS A 252 -2.34 -39.24 -6.99
N ARG A 253 -1.28 -39.84 -6.40
CA ARG A 253 -1.15 -39.97 -4.93
C ARG A 253 -0.31 -38.87 -4.27
N SER A 254 0.51 -38.15 -5.05
CA SER A 254 1.36 -37.10 -4.51
C SER A 254 1.65 -36.01 -5.54
N PHE A 255 2.08 -34.84 -5.07
CA PHE A 255 2.48 -33.73 -5.94
C PHE A 255 3.60 -34.13 -6.91
N ASN A 256 4.58 -34.91 -6.46
CA ASN A 256 5.69 -35.36 -7.31
C ASN A 256 5.22 -36.29 -8.43
N ALA A 257 4.22 -37.13 -8.15
CA ALA A 257 3.64 -38.04 -9.13
C ALA A 257 2.57 -37.38 -10.01
N LEU A 258 2.18 -36.13 -9.73
CA LEU A 258 1.13 -35.44 -10.46
C LEU A 258 1.57 -35.20 -11.90
N SER A 259 0.96 -35.89 -12.86
CA SER A 259 1.26 -35.76 -14.28
C SER A 259 0.01 -35.33 -15.01
N LEU A 260 -0.13 -34.02 -15.20
CA LEU A 260 -1.23 -33.42 -15.96
C LEU A 260 -0.68 -32.76 -17.22
N PRO A 261 -1.28 -32.95 -18.40
CA PRO A 261 -0.84 -32.30 -19.62
C PRO A 261 -0.99 -30.78 -19.48
N GLY A 262 0.00 -30.02 -19.96
CA GLY A 262 0.05 -28.57 -19.82
C GLY A 262 0.54 -28.05 -18.46
N LEU A 263 0.72 -28.92 -17.45
CA LEU A 263 1.24 -28.51 -16.15
C LEU A 263 2.77 -28.62 -16.10
N SER A 264 3.46 -27.49 -15.94
CA SER A 264 4.91 -27.47 -15.72
C SER A 264 5.30 -28.22 -14.42
N GLU A 265 6.45 -28.90 -14.40
CA GLU A 265 7.03 -29.55 -13.19
C GLU A 265 6.97 -28.66 -11.95
N GLU A 266 7.44 -27.46 -12.17
CA GLU A 266 7.49 -26.33 -11.28
C GLU A 266 6.13 -25.91 -10.66
N ARG A 267 4.99 -26.22 -11.28
CA ARG A 267 3.65 -25.91 -10.77
C ARG A 267 3.03 -27.07 -10.01
N LYS A 268 3.57 -28.29 -10.12
CA LYS A 268 3.00 -29.49 -9.47
C LYS A 268 2.85 -29.34 -7.96
N ALA A 269 3.86 -28.76 -7.31
CA ALA A 269 3.88 -28.56 -5.85
C ALA A 269 2.77 -27.63 -5.32
N VAL A 270 2.18 -26.79 -6.17
CA VAL A 270 1.20 -25.77 -5.76
C VAL A 270 -0.12 -25.84 -6.53
N PHE A 271 -0.24 -26.72 -7.52
CA PHE A 271 -1.44 -26.79 -8.37
C PHE A 271 -2.66 -27.30 -7.61
N VAL A 272 -2.54 -28.44 -6.92
CA VAL A 272 -3.65 -29.07 -6.18
C VAL A 272 -4.26 -28.17 -5.09
N PRO A 273 -3.47 -27.54 -4.19
CA PRO A 273 -4.04 -26.62 -3.21
C PRO A 273 -4.64 -25.37 -3.85
N GLY A 274 -4.02 -24.86 -4.92
CA GLY A 274 -4.59 -23.76 -5.70
C GLY A 274 -5.93 -24.11 -6.35
N LEU A 275 -6.05 -25.31 -6.92
CA LEU A 275 -7.29 -25.82 -7.49
C LEU A 275 -8.37 -25.98 -6.42
N ALA A 276 -8.03 -26.47 -5.23
CA ALA A 276 -8.98 -26.57 -4.13
C ALA A 276 -9.53 -25.20 -3.71
N ILE A 277 -8.67 -24.16 -3.64
CA ILE A 277 -9.11 -22.78 -3.40
C ILE A 277 -10.03 -22.29 -4.52
N LEU A 278 -9.65 -22.53 -5.79
CA LEU A 278 -10.46 -22.13 -6.93
C LEU A 278 -11.85 -22.77 -6.91
N CYS A 279 -11.94 -24.07 -6.60
CA CYS A 279 -13.22 -24.74 -6.40
C CYS A 279 -14.03 -24.12 -5.25
N GLY A 280 -13.39 -23.83 -4.11
CA GLY A 280 -14.06 -23.18 -2.99
C GLY A 280 -14.59 -21.77 -3.30
N VAL A 281 -13.88 -21.01 -4.14
CA VAL A 281 -14.33 -19.70 -4.64
C VAL A 281 -15.56 -19.87 -5.56
N PHE A 282 -15.53 -20.84 -6.47
CA PHE A 282 -16.68 -21.15 -7.34
C PHE A 282 -17.91 -21.56 -6.54
N ASP A 283 -17.75 -22.39 -5.51
CA ASP A 283 -18.82 -22.81 -4.62
C ASP A 283 -19.44 -21.63 -3.87
N ALA A 284 -18.58 -20.80 -3.26
CA ALA A 284 -19.00 -19.69 -2.42
C ALA A 284 -19.72 -18.58 -3.21
N LEU A 285 -19.25 -18.30 -4.43
CA LEU A 285 -19.75 -17.20 -5.26
C LEU A 285 -20.72 -17.66 -6.35
N ALA A 286 -20.93 -18.97 -6.53
CA ALA A 286 -21.75 -19.56 -7.58
C ALA A 286 -21.37 -19.05 -8.99
N ILE A 287 -20.07 -19.01 -9.28
CA ILE A 287 -19.52 -18.56 -10.56
C ILE A 287 -19.85 -19.58 -11.64
N ARG A 288 -20.37 -19.10 -12.77
CA ARG A 288 -20.71 -19.94 -13.93
C ARG A 288 -19.56 -20.07 -14.91
N GLU A 289 -18.88 -18.96 -15.15
CA GLU A 289 -17.79 -18.83 -16.11
C GLU A 289 -16.73 -17.90 -15.54
N LEU A 290 -15.46 -18.31 -15.60
CA LEU A 290 -14.29 -17.49 -15.28
C LEU A 290 -13.32 -17.49 -16.47
N ARG A 291 -12.86 -16.31 -16.85
CA ARG A 291 -11.89 -16.09 -17.93
C ARG A 291 -10.52 -15.77 -17.35
N LEU A 292 -9.45 -16.13 -18.05
CA LEU A 292 -8.10 -15.75 -17.68
C LEU A 292 -7.83 -14.28 -18.06
N SER A 293 -7.24 -13.52 -17.14
CA SER A 293 -6.66 -12.21 -17.42
C SER A 293 -5.13 -12.29 -17.46
N ASP A 294 -4.52 -11.64 -18.46
CA ASP A 294 -3.07 -11.45 -18.52
C ASP A 294 -2.56 -10.31 -17.61
N GLY A 295 -3.45 -9.41 -17.18
CA GLY A 295 -3.16 -8.34 -16.23
C GLY A 295 -3.37 -8.78 -14.79
N ALA A 296 -2.48 -8.36 -13.89
CA ALA A 296 -2.53 -8.61 -12.45
C ALA A 296 -1.94 -7.43 -11.65
N LEU A 297 -1.36 -7.71 -10.47
CA LEU A 297 -0.82 -6.71 -9.55
C LEU A 297 0.18 -5.74 -10.20
N ARG A 298 1.19 -6.27 -10.91
CA ARG A 298 2.28 -5.46 -11.47
C ARG A 298 1.81 -4.49 -12.55
N GLU A 299 0.84 -4.89 -13.37
CA GLU A 299 0.22 -3.99 -14.34
C GLU A 299 -0.54 -2.87 -13.60
N GLY A 300 -1.27 -3.20 -12.52
CA GLY A 300 -1.92 -2.20 -11.66
C GLY A 300 -0.96 -1.18 -11.05
N VAL A 301 0.19 -1.65 -10.56
CA VAL A 301 1.27 -0.78 -10.04
C VAL A 301 1.82 0.12 -11.15
N LEU A 302 2.09 -0.42 -12.34
CA LEU A 302 2.55 0.39 -13.48
C LEU A 302 1.56 1.51 -13.83
N TYR A 303 0.27 1.20 -13.94
CA TYR A 303 -0.75 2.20 -14.26
C TYR A 303 -0.93 3.24 -13.15
N GLU A 304 -0.78 2.85 -11.89
CA GLU A 304 -0.79 3.81 -10.79
C GLU A 304 0.42 4.76 -10.85
N MET A 305 1.62 4.23 -11.12
CA MET A 305 2.80 5.08 -11.31
C MET A 305 2.59 6.08 -12.44
N GLU A 306 2.08 5.60 -13.59
CA GLU A 306 1.76 6.41 -14.76
C GLU A 306 0.74 7.52 -14.44
N GLY A 307 -0.34 7.18 -13.73
CA GLY A 307 -1.37 8.14 -13.31
C GLY A 307 -0.83 9.21 -12.36
N ARG A 308 0.11 8.86 -11.47
CA ARG A 308 0.78 9.84 -10.58
C ARG A 308 1.58 10.88 -11.38
N PHE A 309 2.21 10.50 -12.49
CA PHE A 309 2.88 11.45 -13.39
C PHE A 309 1.89 12.38 -14.11
N ARG A 310 0.65 11.92 -14.35
CA ARG A 310 -0.44 12.75 -14.90
C ARG A 310 -1.25 13.49 -13.82
N HIS A 311 -0.73 13.61 -12.59
CA HIS A 311 -1.39 14.24 -11.43
C HIS A 311 -2.72 13.60 -10.99
N GLN A 312 -2.95 12.33 -11.32
CA GLN A 312 -4.12 11.57 -10.88
C GLN A 312 -3.76 10.70 -9.66
N ASP A 313 -3.66 11.33 -8.48
CA ASP A 313 -3.31 10.65 -7.24
C ASP A 313 -4.55 10.17 -6.46
N VAL A 314 -4.74 8.85 -6.39
CA VAL A 314 -5.84 8.19 -5.66
C VAL A 314 -5.87 8.60 -4.19
N ARG A 315 -4.71 8.89 -3.57
CA ARG A 315 -4.62 9.32 -2.16
C ARG A 315 -5.37 10.62 -1.90
N SER A 316 -5.40 11.52 -2.88
CA SER A 316 -6.17 12.76 -2.80
C SER A 316 -7.67 12.50 -2.74
N ARG A 317 -8.16 11.50 -3.49
CA ARG A 317 -9.55 11.05 -3.45
C ARG A 317 -9.85 10.36 -2.12
N THR A 318 -8.95 9.51 -1.63
CA THR A 318 -9.06 8.84 -0.31
C THR A 318 -9.21 9.85 0.82
N ALA A 319 -8.35 10.87 0.89
CA ALA A 319 -8.44 11.91 1.91
C ALA A 319 -9.76 12.71 1.84
N LYS A 320 -10.22 13.07 0.63
CA LYS A 320 -11.53 13.73 0.44
C LYS A 320 -12.69 12.83 0.88
N SER A 321 -12.63 11.54 0.57
CA SER A 321 -13.64 10.56 0.98
C SER A 321 -13.74 10.45 2.49
N LEU A 322 -12.60 10.32 3.19
CA LEU A 322 -12.56 10.30 4.65
C LEU A 322 -13.12 11.60 5.26
N ALA A 323 -12.75 12.76 4.70
CA ALA A 323 -13.26 14.03 5.17
C ALA A 323 -14.79 14.11 5.06
N ASN A 324 -15.38 13.56 3.99
CA ASN A 324 -16.83 13.48 3.83
C ASN A 324 -17.46 12.48 4.80
N GLN A 325 -16.91 11.27 4.89
CA GLN A 325 -17.43 10.19 5.73
C GLN A 325 -17.49 10.60 7.21
N TYR A 326 -16.48 11.32 7.69
CA TYR A 326 -16.38 11.75 9.08
C TYR A 326 -16.79 13.21 9.30
N ASN A 327 -17.45 13.85 8.33
CA ASN A 327 -17.94 15.23 8.43
C ASN A 327 -16.89 16.21 8.98
N ILE A 328 -15.66 16.12 8.47
CA ILE A 328 -14.57 17.00 8.90
C ILE A 328 -14.91 18.45 8.52
N ASP A 329 -14.70 19.38 9.45
CA ASP A 329 -14.77 20.82 9.18
C ASP A 329 -13.68 21.22 8.19
N ARG A 330 -14.08 21.43 6.94
CA ARG A 330 -13.15 21.73 5.83
C ARG A 330 -12.47 23.08 5.99
N GLU A 331 -13.13 24.05 6.61
CA GLU A 331 -12.53 25.36 6.85
C GLU A 331 -11.46 25.26 7.95
N GLN A 332 -11.70 24.45 8.99
CA GLN A 332 -10.67 24.18 9.99
C GLN A 332 -9.49 23.42 9.42
N ALA A 333 -9.76 22.36 8.63
CA ALA A 333 -8.72 21.60 7.96
C ALA A 333 -7.86 22.50 7.05
N ARG A 334 -8.49 23.42 6.31
CA ARG A 334 -7.79 24.38 5.45
C ARG A 334 -6.95 25.37 6.26
N ARG A 335 -7.48 25.97 7.32
CA ARG A 335 -6.74 26.88 8.21
C ARG A 335 -5.48 26.23 8.78
N VAL A 336 -5.61 25.03 9.34
CA VAL A 336 -4.48 24.27 9.89
C VAL A 336 -3.47 23.93 8.81
N LEU A 337 -3.93 23.48 7.63
CA LEU A 337 -3.05 23.18 6.50
C LEU A 337 -2.24 24.41 6.08
N GLU A 338 -2.88 25.57 5.93
CA GLU A 338 -2.21 26.82 5.52
C GLU A 338 -1.14 27.23 6.53
N THR A 339 -1.47 27.27 7.83
CA THR A 339 -0.49 27.62 8.88
C THR A 339 0.65 26.61 8.96
N THR A 340 0.35 25.30 8.92
CA THR A 340 1.39 24.25 8.94
C THR A 340 2.31 24.35 7.73
N MET A 341 1.78 24.57 6.52
CA MET A 341 2.60 24.62 5.31
C MET A 341 3.41 25.90 5.19
N GLN A 342 2.90 27.05 5.67
CA GLN A 342 3.69 28.28 5.78
C GLN A 342 4.93 28.11 6.65
N MET A 343 4.81 27.39 7.78
CA MET A 343 5.96 27.06 8.63
C MET A 343 6.85 25.97 8.00
N TYR A 344 6.26 24.99 7.31
CA TYR A 344 7.03 23.94 6.63
C TYR A 344 7.96 24.52 5.56
N GLU A 345 7.50 25.47 4.75
CA GLU A 345 8.32 26.11 3.70
C GLU A 345 9.54 26.82 4.31
N GLN A 346 9.38 27.49 5.45
CA GLN A 346 10.48 28.11 6.19
C GLN A 346 11.45 27.09 6.79
N TRP A 347 10.93 26.00 7.35
CA TRP A 347 11.75 24.89 7.85
C TRP A 347 12.54 24.22 6.72
N GLN A 348 11.89 23.96 5.57
CA GLN A 348 12.52 23.36 4.40
C GLN A 348 13.62 24.25 3.84
N ALA A 349 13.44 25.57 3.81
CA ALA A 349 14.46 26.50 3.36
C ALA A 349 15.72 26.46 4.24
N GLN A 350 15.55 26.25 5.55
CA GLN A 350 16.66 26.14 6.51
C GLN A 350 17.31 24.74 6.52
N GLN A 351 16.53 23.69 6.26
CA GLN A 351 16.96 22.29 6.35
C GLN A 351 16.62 21.47 5.08
N PRO A 352 17.03 21.89 3.88
CA PRO A 352 16.54 21.30 2.62
C PRO A 352 16.88 19.82 2.44
N LYS A 353 17.95 19.34 3.08
CA LYS A 353 18.37 17.92 3.02
C LYS A 353 17.47 16.99 3.82
N LEU A 354 16.69 17.51 4.77
CA LEU A 354 15.78 16.72 5.60
C LEU A 354 14.38 16.66 5.01
N ALA A 355 14.01 17.64 4.18
CA ALA A 355 12.74 17.66 3.48
C ALA A 355 12.64 16.53 2.45
N HIS A 356 11.46 15.93 2.34
CA HIS A 356 11.20 14.83 1.42
C HIS A 356 9.77 14.96 0.86
N PRO A 357 9.56 14.96 -0.47
CA PRO A 357 8.24 15.21 -1.06
C PRO A 357 7.14 14.25 -0.57
N GLN A 358 7.48 12.99 -0.32
CA GLN A 358 6.53 12.00 0.20
C GLN A 358 6.08 12.35 1.63
N LEU A 359 6.99 12.82 2.47
CA LEU A 359 6.67 13.22 3.85
C LEU A 359 5.90 14.55 3.89
N GLU A 360 6.21 15.46 2.98
CA GLU A 360 5.42 16.69 2.79
C GLU A 360 3.95 16.36 2.48
N ALA A 361 3.70 15.46 1.52
CA ALA A 361 2.36 15.04 1.17
C ALA A 361 1.63 14.42 2.38
N LEU A 362 2.32 13.58 3.16
CA LEU A 362 1.77 12.99 4.39
C LEU A 362 1.47 14.05 5.46
N LEU A 363 2.29 15.10 5.61
CA LEU A 363 2.00 16.22 6.49
C LEU A 363 0.76 16.99 6.03
N ARG A 364 0.61 17.26 4.73
CA ARG A 364 -0.59 17.90 4.16
C ARG A 364 -1.85 17.11 4.47
N TRP A 365 -1.85 15.79 4.24
CA TRP A 365 -3.01 14.94 4.58
C TRP A 365 -3.22 14.83 6.09
N ALA A 366 -2.17 14.77 6.91
CA ALA A 366 -2.29 14.77 8.36
C ALA A 366 -2.97 16.05 8.88
N ALA A 367 -2.60 17.22 8.34
CA ALA A 367 -3.27 18.49 8.63
C ALA A 367 -4.74 18.47 8.21
N MET A 368 -5.05 17.94 7.01
CA MET A 368 -6.44 17.85 6.54
C MET A 368 -7.31 16.87 7.34
N LEU A 369 -6.70 15.84 7.95
CA LEU A 369 -7.42 14.71 8.58
C LEU A 369 -7.25 14.67 10.12
N HIS A 370 -6.60 15.65 10.75
CA HIS A 370 -6.33 15.62 12.19
C HIS A 370 -7.61 15.55 13.06
N GLU A 371 -8.75 16.04 12.55
CA GLU A 371 -10.06 15.99 13.22
C GLU A 371 -10.93 14.79 12.82
N VAL A 372 -10.43 13.80 12.05
CA VAL A 372 -11.25 12.66 11.61
C VAL A 372 -11.90 11.86 12.76
N GLY A 373 -11.28 11.86 13.95
CA GLY A 373 -11.80 11.25 15.16
C GLY A 373 -12.76 12.10 15.99
N LEU A 374 -13.13 13.30 15.54
CA LEU A 374 -13.95 14.24 16.33
C LEU A 374 -15.36 13.71 16.60
N ASN A 375 -15.94 12.95 15.65
CA ASN A 375 -17.23 12.28 15.83
C ASN A 375 -17.20 11.15 16.88
N ILE A 376 -16.02 10.66 17.27
CA ILE A 376 -15.88 9.72 18.39
C ILE A 376 -15.88 10.51 19.70
N ASN A 377 -14.90 11.40 19.87
CA ASN A 377 -14.83 12.28 21.02
C ASN A 377 -13.82 13.42 20.80
N HIS A 378 -14.14 14.62 21.27
CA HIS A 378 -13.17 15.71 21.37
C HIS A 378 -12.05 15.40 22.38
N SER A 379 -12.40 14.80 23.53
CA SER A 379 -11.43 14.34 24.52
C SER A 379 -10.61 13.19 23.97
N GLY A 380 -9.30 13.40 23.86
CA GLY A 380 -8.41 12.40 23.26
C GLY A 380 -8.48 12.32 21.74
N LEU A 381 -8.95 13.38 21.06
CA LEU A 381 -9.06 13.49 19.60
C LEU A 381 -7.87 12.89 18.83
N HIS A 382 -6.64 13.27 19.18
CA HIS A 382 -5.42 12.76 18.53
C HIS A 382 -5.29 11.23 18.56
N ARG A 383 -5.82 10.55 19.59
CA ARG A 383 -5.85 9.08 19.66
C ARG A 383 -6.93 8.50 18.74
N HIS A 384 -8.12 9.09 18.75
CA HIS A 384 -9.24 8.64 17.92
C HIS A 384 -8.97 8.85 16.43
N SER A 385 -8.43 10.01 16.06
CA SER A 385 -8.03 10.30 14.68
C SER A 385 -6.92 9.36 14.21
N ALA A 386 -5.88 9.15 15.03
CA ALA A 386 -4.82 8.20 14.71
C ALA A 386 -5.35 6.77 14.57
N TYR A 387 -6.26 6.34 15.45
CA TYR A 387 -6.89 5.01 15.38
C TYR A 387 -7.63 4.80 14.07
N ILE A 388 -8.48 5.76 13.66
CA ILE A 388 -9.19 5.69 12.37
C ILE A 388 -8.18 5.60 11.21
N LEU A 389 -7.20 6.49 11.17
CA LEU A 389 -6.22 6.52 10.07
C LEU A 389 -5.36 5.25 10.03
N GLN A 390 -5.02 4.67 11.17
CA GLN A 390 -4.20 3.46 11.27
C GLN A 390 -4.96 2.18 10.87
N HIS A 391 -6.27 2.13 11.07
CA HIS A 391 -7.07 0.91 10.91
C HIS A 391 -8.08 0.96 9.76
N SER A 392 -8.23 2.08 9.06
CA SER A 392 -9.05 2.18 7.86
C SER A 392 -8.32 1.65 6.63
N ASP A 393 -9.07 1.23 5.61
CA ASP A 393 -8.50 1.02 4.28
C ASP A 393 -8.30 2.36 3.58
N LEU A 394 -7.04 2.65 3.20
CA LEU A 394 -6.66 3.90 2.57
C LEU A 394 -6.11 3.65 1.15
N PRO A 395 -6.96 3.58 0.12
CA PRO A 395 -6.52 3.34 -1.25
C PRO A 395 -5.38 4.27 -1.69
N GLY A 396 -4.33 3.68 -2.28
CA GLY A 396 -3.13 4.37 -2.73
C GLY A 396 -2.03 4.59 -1.68
N PHE A 397 -2.28 4.26 -0.40
CA PHE A 397 -1.28 4.33 0.66
C PHE A 397 -0.64 2.95 0.91
N ASN A 398 0.68 2.90 1.01
CA ASN A 398 1.37 1.74 1.56
C ASN A 398 1.31 1.72 3.11
N GLN A 399 1.73 0.62 3.73
CA GLN A 399 1.63 0.46 5.19
C GLN A 399 2.40 1.52 5.98
N GLU A 400 3.63 1.86 5.57
CA GLU A 400 4.43 2.86 6.28
C GLU A 400 3.92 4.28 6.07
N GLN A 401 3.39 4.62 4.89
CA GLN A 401 2.75 5.91 4.62
C GLN A 401 1.52 6.10 5.50
N GLN A 402 0.64 5.09 5.56
CA GLN A 402 -0.54 5.12 6.42
C GLN A 402 -0.15 5.24 7.90
N MET A 403 0.81 4.43 8.36
CA MET A 403 1.31 4.49 9.73
C MET A 403 1.97 5.83 10.05
N MET A 404 2.73 6.41 9.12
CA MET A 404 3.36 7.72 9.28
C MET A 404 2.30 8.81 9.41
N MET A 405 1.31 8.86 8.53
CA MET A 405 0.21 9.83 8.64
C MET A 405 -0.55 9.69 9.96
N ALA A 406 -0.88 8.46 10.38
CA ALA A 406 -1.50 8.20 11.67
C ALA A 406 -0.60 8.63 12.84
N THR A 407 0.72 8.46 12.73
CA THR A 407 1.71 8.89 13.72
C THR A 407 1.78 10.41 13.83
N LEU A 408 1.85 11.15 12.72
CA LEU A 408 1.81 12.61 12.74
C LEU A 408 0.56 13.10 13.48
N VAL A 409 -0.61 12.54 13.14
CA VAL A 409 -1.87 12.86 13.81
C VAL A 409 -1.90 12.39 15.27
N ARG A 410 -1.28 11.26 15.62
CA ARG A 410 -1.25 10.74 17.00
C ARG A 410 -0.57 11.72 17.97
N TYR A 411 0.39 12.49 17.48
CA TYR A 411 1.22 13.40 18.27
C TYR A 411 0.89 14.89 18.06
N HIS A 412 -0.21 15.23 17.37
CA HIS A 412 -0.54 16.62 17.02
C HIS A 412 -0.97 17.52 18.21
N ARG A 413 -1.20 16.97 19.42
CA ARG A 413 -1.51 17.76 20.63
C ARG A 413 -1.23 16.98 21.91
N LYS A 414 -1.28 17.65 23.06
CA LYS A 414 -1.02 17.10 24.42
C LYS A 414 0.42 16.59 24.59
N ALA A 415 0.71 15.96 25.73
CA ALA A 415 2.03 15.45 26.07
C ALA A 415 2.57 14.45 25.04
N ILE A 416 3.87 14.54 24.76
CA ILE A 416 4.56 13.75 23.76
C ILE A 416 5.45 12.72 24.47
N LYS A 417 5.37 11.46 24.03
CA LYS A 417 6.27 10.39 24.46
C LYS A 417 6.89 9.75 23.21
N LEU A 418 8.15 10.06 22.95
CA LEU A 418 8.82 9.61 21.74
C LEU A 418 9.18 8.11 21.75
N ASP A 419 9.20 7.49 22.92
CA ASP A 419 9.54 6.07 23.09
C ASP A 419 8.46 5.13 22.54
N ASP A 420 7.20 5.59 22.51
CA ASP A 420 6.06 4.84 21.98
C ASP A 420 5.96 4.91 20.44
N MET A 421 6.87 5.61 19.76
CA MET A 421 6.78 5.78 18.30
C MET A 421 7.10 4.49 17.55
N PRO A 422 6.33 4.19 16.49
CA PRO A 422 6.63 3.06 15.62
C PRO A 422 7.97 3.26 14.90
N ARG A 423 8.55 2.13 14.50
CA ARG A 423 9.74 2.11 13.64
C ARG A 423 9.30 2.14 12.18
N PHE A 424 10.09 2.83 11.36
CA PHE A 424 9.90 2.96 9.92
C PHE A 424 11.19 2.57 9.22
N THR A 425 11.09 1.86 8.10
CA THR A 425 12.21 1.58 7.19
C THR A 425 12.33 2.67 6.13
N LEU A 426 11.21 3.25 5.68
CA LEU A 426 11.19 4.27 4.63
C LEU A 426 11.55 5.67 5.14
N PHE A 427 11.29 5.95 6.43
CA PHE A 427 11.40 7.30 7.00
C PHE A 427 12.30 7.36 8.23
N LYS A 428 13.22 8.33 8.29
CA LYS A 428 14.12 8.52 9.43
C LYS A 428 13.58 9.56 10.40
N LYS A 429 13.83 9.37 11.71
CA LYS A 429 13.41 10.32 12.78
C LYS A 429 13.72 11.78 12.45
N LYS A 430 14.94 12.06 11.98
CA LYS A 430 15.37 13.43 11.63
C LYS A 430 14.52 14.09 10.54
N GLN A 431 13.83 13.31 9.70
CA GLN A 431 12.99 13.82 8.62
C GLN A 431 11.55 14.07 9.09
N TYR A 432 10.99 13.21 9.95
CA TYR A 432 9.57 13.29 10.33
C TYR A 432 9.30 13.96 11.68
N LEU A 433 10.26 14.01 12.61
CA LEU A 433 10.08 14.71 13.90
C LEU A 433 9.76 16.21 13.72
N PRO A 434 10.42 16.94 12.81
CA PRO A 434 10.02 18.31 12.48
C PRO A 434 8.57 18.44 12.02
N LEU A 435 8.03 17.42 11.33
CA LEU A 435 6.66 17.46 10.81
C LEU A 435 5.63 17.32 11.94
N ILE A 436 5.98 16.60 13.02
CA ILE A 436 5.18 16.57 14.25
C ILE A 436 5.16 17.97 14.87
N GLN A 437 6.33 18.62 15.02
CA GLN A 437 6.44 19.97 15.57
C GLN A 437 5.59 20.98 14.77
N LEU A 438 5.71 20.96 13.44
CA LEU A 438 4.95 21.81 12.53
C LEU A 438 3.43 21.58 12.61
N LEU A 439 2.99 20.32 12.65
CA LEU A 439 1.57 20.01 12.77
C LEU A 439 1.00 20.45 14.12
N ARG A 440 1.75 20.27 15.21
CA ARG A 440 1.33 20.71 16.55
C ARG A 440 1.14 22.22 16.62
N LEU A 441 2.12 22.98 16.12
CA LEU A 441 2.05 24.44 16.07
C LEU A 441 0.89 24.90 15.16
N GLY A 442 0.74 24.31 13.98
CA GLY A 442 -0.32 24.68 13.05
C GLY A 442 -1.73 24.37 13.58
N VAL A 443 -1.92 23.27 14.30
CA VAL A 443 -3.19 22.97 14.98
C VAL A 443 -3.44 23.97 16.11
N LEU A 444 -2.46 24.19 16.98
CA LEU A 444 -2.56 25.05 18.16
C LEU A 444 -2.96 26.49 17.78
N LEU A 445 -2.28 27.06 16.78
CA LEU A 445 -2.54 28.43 16.33
C LEU A 445 -3.95 28.62 15.74
N ASN A 446 -4.66 27.53 15.46
CA ASN A 446 -6.02 27.53 14.93
C ASN A 446 -7.05 26.96 15.93
N ASN A 447 -6.72 26.88 17.22
CA ASN A 447 -7.63 26.37 18.27
C ASN A 447 -8.97 27.12 18.34
N GLN A 448 -8.97 28.42 18.03
CA GLN A 448 -10.16 29.28 18.09
C GLN A 448 -11.07 29.14 16.85
N ARG A 449 -10.73 28.25 15.91
CA ARG A 449 -11.51 27.96 14.70
C ARG A 449 -11.83 29.23 13.91
N GLN A 450 -13.10 29.55 13.69
CA GLN A 450 -13.54 30.74 12.95
C GLN A 450 -13.14 32.05 13.64
N ALA A 451 -12.93 32.05 14.96
CA ALA A 451 -12.48 33.23 15.71
C ALA A 451 -10.95 33.40 15.72
N THR A 452 -10.21 32.55 15.01
CA THR A 452 -8.75 32.64 14.93
C THR A 452 -8.32 33.94 14.29
N THR A 453 -7.52 34.73 15.00
CA THR A 453 -6.76 35.84 14.43
C THR A 453 -5.50 35.28 13.78
N THR A 454 -5.42 35.30 12.45
CA THR A 454 -4.19 34.90 11.76
C THR A 454 -3.17 36.05 11.83
N PRO A 455 -1.95 35.82 12.33
CA PRO A 455 -0.93 36.87 12.32
C PRO A 455 -0.55 37.23 10.86
N PRO A 456 -0.40 38.51 10.51
CA PRO A 456 -0.01 38.93 9.16
C PRO A 456 1.37 38.40 8.75
N THR A 457 2.28 38.23 9.72
CA THR A 457 3.59 37.60 9.53
C THR A 457 3.82 36.57 10.64
N LEU A 458 4.45 35.45 10.29
CA LEU A 458 4.89 34.44 11.26
C LEU A 458 6.21 33.87 10.78
N ARG A 459 7.29 34.18 11.50
CA ARG A 459 8.65 33.77 11.12
C ARG A 459 9.10 32.61 12.00
N LEU A 460 9.53 31.52 11.37
CA LEU A 460 10.12 30.35 12.01
C LEU A 460 11.63 30.34 11.77
N THR A 461 12.41 30.37 12.85
CA THR A 461 13.87 30.14 12.82
C THR A 461 14.19 28.85 13.56
N THR A 462 15.04 28.01 12.98
CA THR A 462 15.36 26.70 13.53
C THR A 462 16.87 26.53 13.72
N ASP A 463 17.28 26.20 14.94
CA ASP A 463 18.61 25.70 15.26
C ASP A 463 18.47 24.26 15.77
N ASP A 464 18.72 23.29 14.90
CA ASP A 464 18.35 21.88 15.10
C ASP A 464 16.86 21.70 15.52
N SER A 465 16.63 21.36 16.79
CA SER A 465 15.30 21.18 17.40
C SER A 465 14.96 22.28 18.42
N HIS A 466 15.75 23.36 18.45
CA HIS A 466 15.45 24.61 19.15
C HIS A 466 14.86 25.61 18.16
N TRP A 467 13.55 25.82 18.25
CA TRP A 467 12.81 26.64 17.28
C TRP A 467 12.36 27.92 17.94
N THR A 468 12.44 29.02 17.20
CA THR A 468 11.92 30.32 17.59
C THR A 468 10.79 30.69 16.64
N LEU A 469 9.61 30.96 17.19
CA LEU A 469 8.49 31.59 16.47
C LEU A 469 8.45 33.07 16.80
N CYS A 470 8.65 33.91 15.78
CA CYS A 470 8.58 35.36 15.90
C CYS A 470 7.26 35.86 15.29
N PHE A 471 6.47 36.52 16.13
CA PHE A 471 5.17 37.12 15.83
C PHE A 471 5.31 38.63 15.56
N PRO A 472 4.30 39.29 14.98
CA PRO A 472 4.33 40.74 14.81
C PRO A 472 4.48 41.47 16.15
N HIS A 473 4.99 42.70 16.11
CA HIS A 473 5.12 43.55 17.28
C HIS A 473 3.78 43.71 18.03
N ASP A 474 3.80 43.57 19.36
CA ASP A 474 2.64 43.69 20.26
C ASP A 474 1.46 42.75 19.95
N TRP A 475 1.62 41.70 19.13
CA TRP A 475 0.54 40.84 18.68
C TRP A 475 -0.17 40.08 19.82
N PHE A 476 0.56 39.65 20.84
CA PHE A 476 -0.01 38.93 21.98
C PHE A 476 -0.82 39.84 22.91
N SER A 477 -0.63 41.16 22.84
CA SER A 477 -1.46 42.13 23.58
C SER A 477 -2.94 42.04 23.21
N GLN A 478 -3.26 41.62 21.97
CA GLN A 478 -4.63 41.36 21.52
C GLN A 478 -4.97 39.86 21.39
N ASN A 479 -4.00 38.95 21.62
CA ASN A 479 -4.15 37.51 21.41
C ASN A 479 -3.63 36.68 22.61
N ALA A 480 -3.90 37.13 23.83
CA ALA A 480 -3.37 36.53 25.06
C ALA A 480 -3.67 35.02 25.24
N LEU A 481 -4.80 34.52 24.74
CA LEU A 481 -5.13 33.08 24.79
C LEU A 481 -4.15 32.23 23.96
N VAL A 482 -3.68 32.76 22.84
CA VAL A 482 -2.71 32.07 21.98
C VAL A 482 -1.35 32.00 22.68
N LEU A 483 -0.96 33.05 23.41
CA LEU A 483 0.26 33.03 24.24
C LEU A 483 0.19 31.93 25.30
N LEU A 484 -0.92 31.81 26.03
CA LEU A 484 -1.10 30.74 27.02
C LEU A 484 -1.03 29.33 26.41
N ASP A 485 -1.61 29.15 25.22
CA ASP A 485 -1.50 27.88 24.49
C ASP A 485 -0.05 27.58 24.09
N LEU A 486 0.69 28.58 23.59
CA LEU A 486 2.11 28.44 23.21
C LEU A 486 3.01 28.18 24.42
N GLU A 487 2.81 28.87 25.54
CA GLU A 487 3.51 28.60 26.80
C GLU A 487 3.28 27.15 27.25
N LYS A 488 2.06 26.64 27.08
CA LYS A 488 1.77 25.24 27.36
C LYS A 488 2.50 24.29 26.41
N GLU A 489 2.65 24.67 25.15
CA GLU A 489 3.42 23.93 24.16
C GLU A 489 4.93 23.94 24.45
N GLN A 490 5.49 25.05 24.94
CA GLN A 490 6.87 25.11 25.44
C GLN A 490 7.12 24.07 26.53
N GLN A 491 6.20 23.96 27.51
CA GLN A 491 6.29 22.93 28.57
C GLN A 491 6.24 21.50 28.01
N TYR A 492 5.49 21.24 26.93
CA TYR A 492 5.49 19.92 26.30
C TYR A 492 6.81 19.63 25.58
N TRP A 493 7.46 20.64 24.99
CA TRP A 493 8.74 20.47 24.31
C TRP A 493 9.90 20.30 25.29
N GLU A 494 9.89 21.00 26.42
CA GLU A 494 10.90 20.83 27.49
C GLU A 494 10.93 19.39 28.04
N ALA A 495 9.81 18.68 28.00
CA ALA A 495 9.72 17.27 28.38
C ALA A 495 10.31 16.30 27.33
N VAL A 496 10.67 16.79 26.15
CA VAL A 496 11.25 16.01 25.05
C VAL A 496 12.72 16.38 24.88
N THR A 497 13.62 15.41 25.08
CA THR A 497 15.06 15.64 24.99
C THR A 497 15.47 16.28 23.66
N GLY A 498 16.08 17.46 23.73
CA GLY A 498 16.58 18.22 22.59
C GLY A 498 15.56 19.14 21.91
N TRP A 499 14.29 19.14 22.34
CA TRP A 499 13.30 20.07 21.82
C TRP A 499 13.24 21.34 22.69
N ARG A 500 13.16 22.50 22.03
CA ARG A 500 12.92 23.78 22.70
C ARG A 500 12.13 24.70 21.79
N LEU A 501 11.12 25.36 22.35
CA LEU A 501 10.34 26.37 21.64
C LEU A 501 10.56 27.71 22.34
N ASN A 502 11.00 28.72 21.59
CA ASN A 502 11.07 30.11 22.03
C ASN A 502 10.00 30.91 21.28
N ILE A 503 9.38 31.86 21.98
CA ILE A 503 8.35 32.75 21.42
C ILE A 503 8.89 34.17 21.51
N GLU A 504 8.86 34.90 20.40
CA GLU A 504 9.35 36.27 20.29
C GLU A 504 8.32 37.13 19.54
N GLU A 505 8.39 38.45 19.74
CA GLU A 505 7.67 39.44 18.93
C GLU A 505 8.70 40.31 18.20
N GLU A 506 8.37 40.78 17.00
CA GLU A 506 9.19 41.75 16.28
C GLU A 506 9.41 42.98 17.17
N SER A 507 10.65 43.48 17.21
CA SER A 507 10.98 44.75 17.85
C SER A 507 10.19 45.88 17.20
N SER A 508 9.77 46.89 17.97
CA SER A 508 9.02 48.06 17.49
C SER A 508 9.59 48.54 16.16
N PRO A 509 8.76 48.78 15.12
CA PRO A 509 9.26 49.46 13.93
C PRO A 509 9.82 50.80 14.42
N GLU A 510 11.12 51.03 14.25
CA GLU A 510 11.65 52.37 14.36
C GLU A 510 10.82 53.21 13.37
N ILE A 511 10.04 54.15 13.90
CA ILE A 511 9.39 55.17 13.09
C ILE A 511 10.56 55.85 12.38
N ALA A 512 10.74 55.54 11.10
CA ALA A 512 11.70 56.23 10.25
C ALA A 512 11.32 57.72 10.29
N ALA A 513 12.11 58.49 11.05
CA ALA A 513 11.96 59.92 11.22
C ALA A 513 12.35 60.66 9.92
#